data_AF-A8CUR0-F1
#
_entry.id   AF-A8CUR0-F1
#
_cell.length_a   1.000
_cell.length_b   1.000
_cell.length_c   1.000
_cell.angle_alpha   90.00
_cell.angle_beta   90.00
_cell.angle_gamma   90.00
#
_symmetry.space_group_name_H-M   'P 1'
#
loop_
_entity.id
_entity.type
_entity.pdbx_description
1 polymer ?
#
loop_
_entity_poly.entity_id
_entity_poly.type
_entity_poly.pdbx_seq_one_letter_code
_entity_poly.pdbx_strand_id
1 'polypeptide(L)'
;TDAGFHFAGDGKLGGIVLPNDGQCHLENDVYTMSHYYDYPSIAHLVQKLSENNIQTIFAVTEEFQPVYKELKNLIPKSAVGTLSANSSNVIQLIIDAYNSLSSEVILENSKLPEGVTINYKSYCKNGVNGTGENG
;
A
#
# COMPACT_ATOMS: atom_id res chain seq x y z
N THR A 1 -8.47 7.08 -8.51
CA THR A 1 -9.17 8.18 -7.82
C THR A 1 -8.57 9.49 -8.28
N ASP A 2 -9.39 10.52 -8.32
CA ASP A 2 -9.05 11.89 -8.70
C ASP A 2 -9.06 12.84 -7.49
N ALA A 3 -8.97 12.29 -6.27
CA ALA A 3 -8.93 13.03 -5.02
C ALA A 3 -7.95 12.40 -4.00
N GLY A 4 -7.77 13.10 -2.87
CA GLY A 4 -7.07 12.59 -1.69
C GLY A 4 -7.84 11.46 -0.99
N PHE A 5 -7.42 11.12 0.23
CA PHE A 5 -8.04 10.09 1.05
C PHE A 5 -8.13 10.51 2.51
N HIS A 6 -9.12 9.98 3.22
CA HIS A 6 -9.25 10.11 4.68
C HIS A 6 -8.45 9.03 5.40
N PHE A 7 -8.01 9.31 6.62
CA PHE A 7 -7.25 8.40 7.46
C PHE A 7 -7.63 8.57 8.94
N ALA A 8 -7.20 7.61 9.76
CA ALA A 8 -7.50 7.60 11.19
C ALA A 8 -7.28 8.99 11.85
N GLY A 9 -8.28 9.45 12.58
CA GLY A 9 -8.36 10.79 13.16
C GLY A 9 -9.44 11.66 12.51
N ASP A 10 -9.70 11.49 11.21
CA ASP A 10 -10.71 12.28 10.49
C ASP A 10 -12.13 11.99 10.97
N GLY A 11 -12.43 10.74 11.35
CA GLY A 11 -13.75 10.34 11.86
C GLY A 11 -14.18 11.08 13.13
N LYS A 12 -13.22 11.64 13.88
CA LYS A 12 -13.49 12.45 15.08
C LYS A 12 -14.43 13.61 14.79
N LEU A 13 -14.37 14.21 13.59
CA LEU A 13 -15.26 15.30 13.19
C LEU A 13 -16.73 14.84 13.08
N GLY A 14 -16.96 13.56 12.78
CA GLY A 14 -18.28 12.93 12.71
C GLY A 14 -18.68 12.19 13.99
N GLY A 15 -17.91 12.30 15.08
CA GLY A 15 -18.16 11.56 16.32
C GLY A 15 -17.75 10.08 16.27
N ILE A 16 -17.04 9.66 15.22
CA ILE A 16 -16.54 8.30 15.05
C ILE A 16 -15.14 8.23 15.68
N VAL A 17 -15.04 7.60 16.84
CA VAL A 17 -13.80 7.58 17.65
C VAL A 17 -13.22 6.19 17.86
N LEU A 18 -13.94 5.14 17.45
CA LEU A 18 -13.44 3.77 17.55
C LEU A 18 -12.48 3.49 16.39
N PRO A 19 -11.23 3.09 16.65
CA PRO A 19 -10.31 2.74 15.58
C PRO A 19 -10.84 1.59 14.72
N ASN A 20 -10.43 1.57 13.45
CA ASN A 20 -10.71 0.44 12.56
C ASN A 20 -10.20 -0.88 13.16
N ASP A 21 -11.05 -1.91 13.19
CA ASP A 21 -10.74 -3.21 13.79
C ASP A 21 -10.04 -4.20 12.84
N GLY A 22 -9.92 -3.85 11.55
CA GLY A 22 -9.25 -4.65 10.54
C GLY A 22 -9.98 -5.97 10.23
N GLN A 23 -11.29 -6.05 10.49
CA GLN A 23 -12.13 -7.22 10.21
C GLN A 23 -13.10 -6.95 9.05
N CYS A 24 -13.67 -8.03 8.50
CA CYS A 24 -14.67 -7.93 7.43
C CYS A 24 -16.06 -7.61 8.01
N HIS A 25 -16.66 -6.51 7.55
CA HIS A 25 -18.04 -6.10 7.87
C HIS A 25 -18.86 -5.85 6.60
N LEU A 26 -18.78 -6.80 5.65
CA LEU A 26 -19.59 -6.79 4.44
C LEU A 26 -20.89 -7.57 4.67
N GLU A 27 -22.02 -6.93 4.41
CA GLU A 27 -23.34 -7.57 4.36
C GLU A 27 -23.99 -7.23 3.02
N ASN A 28 -24.36 -8.25 2.24
CA ASN A 28 -24.91 -8.09 0.89
C ASN A 28 -24.04 -7.17 -0.01
N ASP A 29 -22.72 -7.40 -0.01
CA ASP A 29 -21.71 -6.64 -0.76
C ASP A 29 -21.58 -5.15 -0.38
N VAL A 30 -22.17 -4.74 0.75
CA VAL A 30 -22.08 -3.37 1.28
C VAL A 30 -21.35 -3.36 2.62
N TYR A 31 -20.44 -2.39 2.81
CA TYR A 31 -19.77 -2.18 4.08
C TYR A 31 -20.69 -1.47 5.08
N THR A 32 -21.07 -2.15 6.18
CA THR A 32 -22.11 -1.68 7.10
C THR A 32 -21.60 -0.85 8.28
N MET A 33 -20.30 -0.91 8.58
CA MET A 33 -19.71 -0.32 9.80
C MET A 33 -18.97 1.00 9.58
N SER A 34 -19.18 1.69 8.46
CA SER A 34 -18.51 2.98 8.14
C SER A 34 -18.83 4.13 9.09
N HIS A 35 -19.96 4.06 9.80
CA HIS A 35 -20.37 5.05 10.80
C HIS A 35 -19.94 4.67 12.23
N TYR A 36 -19.36 3.49 12.40
CA TYR A 36 -19.00 2.94 13.71
C TYR A 36 -17.49 2.96 13.93
N TYR A 37 -16.72 2.53 12.93
CA TYR A 37 -15.26 2.55 12.95
C TYR A 37 -14.69 3.71 12.13
N ASP A 38 -13.66 4.35 12.67
CA ASP A 38 -12.89 5.37 11.98
C ASP A 38 -12.15 4.77 10.77
N TYR A 39 -11.67 5.65 9.89
CA TYR A 39 -10.81 5.27 8.78
C TYR A 39 -9.56 4.54 9.28
N PRO A 40 -9.01 3.59 8.50
CA PRO A 40 -7.75 2.96 8.86
C PRO A 40 -6.60 3.99 8.84
N SER A 41 -5.58 3.78 9.67
CA SER A 41 -4.31 4.49 9.51
C SER A 41 -3.51 3.88 8.35
N ILE A 42 -2.54 4.63 7.81
CA ILE A 42 -1.64 4.11 6.77
C ILE A 42 -0.90 2.87 7.27
N ALA A 43 -0.39 2.89 8.52
CA ALA A 43 0.30 1.74 9.10
C ALA A 43 -0.61 0.50 9.23
N HIS A 44 -1.88 0.69 9.59
CA HIS A 44 -2.84 -0.41 9.67
C HIS A 44 -3.14 -0.99 8.28
N LEU A 45 -3.27 -0.12 7.26
CA LEU A 45 -3.41 -0.56 5.87
C LEU A 45 -2.18 -1.35 5.40
N VAL A 46 -0.98 -0.86 5.65
CA VAL A 46 0.29 -1.56 5.33
C VAL A 46 0.30 -2.95 5.95
N GLN A 47 -0.01 -3.06 7.25
CA GLN A 47 -0.07 -4.33 7.94
C GLN A 47 -1.04 -5.30 7.25
N LYS A 48 -2.27 -4.86 6.96
CA LYS A 48 -3.29 -5.72 6.36
C LYS A 48 -3.00 -6.10 4.91
N LEU A 49 -2.43 -5.20 4.12
CA LEU A 49 -2.00 -5.50 2.74
C LEU A 49 -0.87 -6.54 2.73
N SER A 50 0.14 -6.37 3.59
CA SER A 50 1.25 -7.32 3.71
C SER A 50 0.81 -8.69 4.23
N GLU A 51 -0.02 -8.73 5.28
CA GLU A 51 -0.57 -9.99 5.84
C GLU A 51 -1.34 -10.81 4.79
N ASN A 52 -2.00 -10.13 3.84
CA ASN A 52 -2.83 -10.75 2.80
C ASN A 52 -2.13 -10.84 1.43
N ASN A 53 -0.84 -10.51 1.33
CA ASN A 53 -0.06 -10.52 0.08
C ASN A 53 -0.70 -9.69 -1.06
N ILE A 54 -1.31 -8.56 -0.73
CA ILE A 54 -1.96 -7.68 -1.69
C ILE A 54 -0.94 -6.65 -2.19
N GLN A 55 -0.77 -6.56 -3.51
CA GLN A 55 0.06 -5.54 -4.16
C GLN A 55 -0.85 -4.46 -4.75
N THR A 56 -0.63 -3.20 -4.36
CA THR A 56 -1.54 -2.10 -4.70
C THR A 56 -1.03 -1.29 -5.89
N ILE A 57 -1.92 -1.03 -6.86
CA ILE A 57 -1.65 -0.12 -7.98
C ILE A 57 -2.52 1.13 -7.80
N PHE A 58 -1.89 2.26 -7.48
CA PHE A 58 -2.54 3.56 -7.38
C PHE A 58 -2.66 4.21 -8.76
N ALA A 59 -3.82 4.05 -9.40
CA ALA A 59 -4.18 4.77 -10.61
C ALA A 59 -4.86 6.11 -10.24
N VAL A 60 -4.10 7.21 -10.34
CA VAL A 60 -4.54 8.53 -9.86
C VAL A 60 -4.31 9.63 -10.88
N THR A 61 -5.12 10.67 -10.86
CA THR A 61 -4.93 11.82 -11.76
C THR A 61 -3.61 12.54 -11.45
N GLU A 62 -3.11 13.29 -12.43
CA GLU A 62 -1.81 13.99 -12.34
C GLU A 62 -1.71 14.90 -11.12
N GLU A 63 -2.80 15.61 -10.79
CA GLU A 63 -2.89 16.50 -9.63
C GLU A 63 -2.56 15.80 -8.30
N PHE A 64 -3.00 14.55 -8.12
CA PHE A 64 -2.81 13.81 -6.87
C PHE A 64 -1.59 12.90 -6.89
N GLN A 65 -0.87 12.81 -8.01
CA GLN A 65 0.30 11.96 -8.15
C GLN A 65 1.36 12.15 -7.04
N PRO A 66 1.70 13.40 -6.61
CA PRO A 66 2.68 13.60 -5.54
C PRO A 66 2.26 12.94 -4.22
N VAL A 67 0.98 13.03 -3.85
CA VAL A 67 0.44 12.46 -2.61
C VAL A 67 0.54 10.93 -2.62
N TYR A 68 0.16 10.29 -3.73
CA TYR A 68 0.20 8.83 -3.83
C TYR A 68 1.62 8.29 -4.01
N LYS A 69 2.56 9.09 -4.52
CA LYS A 69 3.99 8.73 -4.51
C LYS A 69 4.55 8.66 -3.09
N GLU A 70 4.19 9.59 -2.22
CA GLU A 70 4.56 9.50 -0.80
C GLU A 70 3.92 8.28 -0.12
N LEU A 71 2.65 8.01 -0.42
CA LEU A 71 1.97 6.82 0.10
C LEU A 71 2.65 5.51 -0.38
N LYS A 72 3.10 5.47 -1.63
CA LYS A 72 3.85 4.33 -2.19
C LYS A 72 5.20 4.09 -1.49
N ASN A 73 5.82 5.13 -0.92
CA ASN A 73 7.04 4.96 -0.12
C ASN A 73 6.75 4.27 1.23
N LEU A 74 5.51 4.34 1.73
CA LEU A 74 5.09 3.73 2.98
C LEU A 74 4.48 2.34 2.80
N ILE A 75 3.92 2.03 1.63
CA ILE A 75 3.28 0.76 1.32
C ILE A 75 4.22 -0.09 0.45
N PRO A 76 4.84 -1.15 1.02
CA PRO A 76 5.67 -2.07 0.26
C PRO A 76 4.89 -2.71 -0.90
N LYS A 77 5.59 -3.09 -1.96
CA LYS A 77 5.00 -3.80 -3.11
C LYS A 77 3.81 -3.04 -3.72
N SER A 78 3.94 -1.72 -3.83
CA SER A 78 2.95 -0.85 -4.46
C SER A 78 3.53 -0.02 -5.61
N ALA A 79 2.67 0.36 -6.56
CA ALA A 79 3.02 1.14 -7.73
C ALA A 79 2.04 2.30 -7.92
N VAL A 80 2.49 3.38 -8.57
CA VAL A 80 1.67 4.56 -8.88
C VAL A 80 1.71 4.79 -10.38
N GLY A 81 0.54 5.00 -10.98
CA GLY A 81 0.39 5.37 -12.39
C GLY A 81 -0.53 6.57 -12.56
N THR A 82 -0.21 7.42 -13.53
CA THR A 82 -1.04 8.59 -13.86
C THR A 82 -2.23 8.18 -14.73
N LEU A 83 -3.42 8.29 -14.18
CA LEU A 83 -4.69 8.02 -14.84
C LEU A 83 -5.13 9.27 -15.63
N SER A 84 -5.52 9.08 -16.90
CA SER A 84 -6.14 10.15 -17.68
C SER A 84 -7.52 10.52 -17.13
N ALA A 85 -7.97 11.76 -17.38
CA ALA A 85 -9.26 12.24 -16.86
C ALA A 85 -10.47 11.38 -17.29
N ASN A 86 -10.38 10.70 -18.44
CA ASN A 86 -11.40 9.77 -18.94
C ASN A 86 -11.01 8.30 -18.76
N SER A 87 -9.97 8.00 -17.98
CA SER A 87 -9.45 6.66 -17.70
C SER A 87 -9.08 5.82 -18.93
N SER A 88 -8.90 6.45 -20.10
CA SER A 88 -8.61 5.79 -21.37
C SER A 88 -7.30 4.98 -21.36
N ASN A 89 -6.35 5.35 -20.52
CA ASN A 89 -5.04 4.71 -20.42
C ASN A 89 -4.95 3.63 -19.33
N VAL A 90 -6.05 3.28 -18.66
CA VAL A 90 -6.04 2.39 -17.48
C VAL A 90 -5.45 1.01 -17.78
N ILE A 91 -5.68 0.46 -18.99
CA ILE A 91 -5.14 -0.85 -19.38
C ILE A 91 -3.62 -0.82 -19.43
N GLN A 92 -3.04 0.17 -20.11
CA GLN A 92 -1.59 0.31 -20.21
C GLN A 92 -0.96 0.58 -18.84
N LEU A 93 -1.62 1.42 -18.02
CA LEU A 93 -1.21 1.71 -16.65
C LEU A 93 -1.07 0.44 -15.82
N ILE A 94 -2.06 -0.46 -15.87
CA ILE A 94 -2.03 -1.73 -15.15
C ILE A 94 -0.88 -2.61 -15.63
N ILE A 95 -0.65 -2.70 -16.94
CA ILE A 95 0.45 -3.49 -17.52
C ILE A 95 1.81 -2.95 -17.03
N ASP A 96 2.01 -1.64 -17.09
CA ASP A 96 3.27 -1.00 -16.68
C ASP A 96 3.52 -1.18 -15.18
N ALA A 97 2.48 -1.00 -14.36
CA ALA A 97 2.56 -1.20 -12.92
C ALA A 97 2.83 -2.66 -12.55
N TYR A 98 2.18 -3.61 -13.22
CA TYR A 98 2.44 -5.04 -13.03
C TYR A 98 3.88 -5.41 -13.42
N ASN A 99 4.37 -4.93 -14.55
CA ASN A 99 5.75 -5.17 -14.98
C ASN A 99 6.76 -4.59 -13.98
N SER A 100 6.48 -3.40 -13.43
CA SER A 100 7.31 -2.81 -12.37
C SER A 100 7.32 -3.71 -11.13
N LEU A 101 6.15 -4.10 -10.62
CA LEU A 101 6.01 -4.90 -9.40
C LEU A 101 6.63 -6.29 -9.54
N SER A 102 6.43 -6.95 -10.67
CA SER A 102 6.97 -8.29 -10.93
C SER A 102 8.48 -8.31 -11.21
N SER A 103 9.07 -7.16 -11.55
CA SER A 103 10.51 -7.04 -11.77
C SER A 103 11.33 -6.81 -10.50
N GLU A 104 10.68 -6.53 -9.37
CA GLU A 104 11.28 -6.23 -8.08
C GLU A 104 10.99 -7.35 -7.07
N VAL A 105 12.00 -7.74 -6.30
CA VAL A 105 11.85 -8.73 -5.22
C VAL A 105 12.30 -8.08 -3.92
N ILE A 106 11.39 -8.03 -2.94
CA ILE A 106 11.65 -7.52 -1.60
C ILE A 106 11.65 -8.70 -0.62
N LEU A 107 12.74 -8.84 0.15
CA LEU A 107 12.87 -9.84 1.20
C LEU A 107 12.46 -9.23 2.53
N GLU A 108 11.58 -9.89 3.25
CA GLU A 108 11.12 -9.49 4.58
C GLU A 108 11.29 -10.67 5.55
N ASN A 109 11.71 -10.40 6.79
CA ASN A 109 11.72 -11.39 7.87
C ASN A 109 10.67 -11.07 8.92
N SER A 110 10.16 -12.11 9.56
CA SER A 110 9.34 -11.97 10.76
C SER A 110 10.16 -11.42 11.93
N LYS A 111 9.47 -11.04 13.00
CA LYS A 111 10.09 -10.56 14.24
C LYS A 111 11.11 -11.58 14.75
N LEU A 112 12.36 -11.14 14.88
CA LEU A 112 13.46 -11.98 15.36
C LEU A 112 13.44 -12.06 16.90
N PRO A 113 13.85 -13.21 17.48
CA PRO A 113 14.08 -13.32 18.92
C PRO A 113 15.19 -12.40 19.40
N GLU A 114 15.18 -12.07 20.69
CA GLU A 114 16.24 -11.27 21.30
C GLU A 114 17.61 -11.95 21.15
N GLY A 115 18.64 -11.18 20.77
CA GLY A 115 20.00 -11.68 20.51
C GLY A 115 20.21 -12.29 19.12
N VAL A 116 19.19 -12.36 18.26
CA VAL A 116 19.31 -12.85 16.88
C VAL A 116 19.39 -11.68 15.90
N THR A 117 20.38 -11.71 15.00
CA THR A 117 20.56 -10.70 13.94
C THR A 117 20.55 -11.36 12.56
N ILE A 118 19.92 -10.71 11.58
CA ILE A 118 19.94 -11.12 10.18
C ILE A 118 20.59 -10.03 9.33
N ASN A 119 21.28 -10.43 8.26
CA ASN A 119 21.85 -9.51 7.26
C ASN A 119 21.64 -10.11 5.87
N TYR A 120 21.26 -9.29 4.90
CA TYR A 120 21.04 -9.71 3.51
C TYR A 120 22.22 -9.30 2.61
N LYS A 121 22.41 -10.09 1.55
CA LYS A 121 23.27 -9.77 0.41
C LYS A 121 22.57 -10.26 -0.86
N SER A 122 22.14 -9.34 -1.71
CA SER A 122 21.56 -9.64 -3.02
C SER A 122 22.63 -9.58 -4.10
N TYR A 123 22.49 -10.49 -5.05
CA TYR A 123 23.29 -10.56 -6.26
C TYR A 123 22.30 -10.54 -7.43
N CYS A 124 22.08 -9.35 -7.97
CA CYS A 124 21.10 -9.09 -9.00
C CYS A 124 21.72 -9.15 -10.40
N LYS A 125 20.86 -9.13 -11.42
CA LYS A 125 21.27 -9.10 -12.83
C LYS A 125 22.18 -7.87 -13.08
N ASN A 126 23.08 -7.99 -14.07
CA ASN A 126 24.05 -6.96 -14.46
C ASN A 126 25.09 -6.61 -13.38
N GLY A 127 25.31 -7.51 -12.40
CA GLY A 127 26.34 -7.32 -11.37
C GLY A 127 25.98 -6.28 -10.31
N VAL A 128 24.70 -5.91 -10.20
CA VAL A 128 24.20 -5.07 -9.12
C VAL A 128 24.18 -5.91 -7.84
N ASN A 129 24.94 -5.49 -6.83
CA ASN A 129 25.00 -6.18 -5.55
C ASN A 129 24.54 -5.23 -4.44
N GLY A 130 23.70 -5.73 -3.52
CA GLY A 130 23.29 -5.03 -2.31
C GLY A 130 23.81 -5.75 -1.05
N THR A 131 23.91 -5.02 0.06
CA THR A 131 24.25 -5.58 1.37
C THR A 131 23.52 -4.84 2.48
N GLY A 132 23.16 -5.52 3.57
CA GLY A 132 22.51 -4.93 4.74
C GLY A 132 21.04 -5.33 4.84
N GLU A 133 20.18 -4.45 5.35
CA GLU A 133 18.73 -4.72 5.46
C GLU A 133 18.00 -4.61 4.10
N ASN A 134 18.50 -3.76 3.19
CA ASN A 134 18.04 -3.67 1.80
C ASN A 134 18.89 -4.56 0.86
N GLY A 135 19.50 -5.59 1.46
CA GLY A 135 20.67 -6.28 0.95
C GLY A 135 20.38 -7.13 -0.24
#